data_AF-K0VYC1-F1
#
_entry.id   AF-K0VYC1-F1
#
_cell.length_a   1.000
_cell.length_b   1.000
_cell.length_c   1.000
_cell.angle_alpha   90.00
_cell.angle_beta   90.00
_cell.angle_gamma   90.00
#
_symmetry.space_group_name_H-M   'P 1'
#
loop_
_entity.id
_entity.type
_entity.pdbx_description
1 polymer ?
#
loop_
_entity_poly.entity_id
_entity_poly.type
_entity_poly.pdbx_seq_one_letter_code
_entity_poly.pdbx_strand_id
1 'polypeptide(L)'
;MANNHELGDRFMHGHQNASDLLCLDWSVVIRTVTALLEKPVLESLDLEPVLDLTSPSGLIIGNLVGTIMQGMRNNGPLLSSPLGLSMLSEAIADLIIRFTQHRFTPCLEQKISAIAPWHVRRAIDYMHANIGEPFTIAMVADAVGVSLRALQNGFKTFRGTSPGGYLRAIRLQAAHDQLADPLNQKSVREICAIWGFFHPGRFSIAYRSAFGECPKDTRTRAAGALSAH
;
A
#
# COMPACT_ATOMS: atom_id res chain seq x y z
N MET A 1 -0.86 11.35 18.34
CA MET A 1 -1.47 10.01 18.21
C MET A 1 -2.85 10.19 17.59
N ALA A 2 -2.94 10.16 16.26
CA ALA A 2 -4.22 10.14 15.55
C ALA A 2 -4.31 8.80 14.83
N ASN A 3 -5.24 7.96 15.30
CA ASN A 3 -5.43 6.58 14.92
C ASN A 3 -6.22 6.45 13.61
N ASN A 4 -5.85 5.45 12.80
CA ASN A 4 -6.55 4.92 11.63
C ASN A 4 -7.91 4.27 11.91
N HIS A 5 -8.61 4.63 12.97
CA HIS A 5 -9.91 4.05 13.26
C HIS A 5 -10.80 5.09 13.92
N GLU A 6 -11.41 5.91 13.08
CA GLU A 6 -12.79 6.33 13.26
C GLU A 6 -13.25 6.96 11.94
N LEU A 7 -14.02 6.19 11.15
CA LEU A 7 -15.25 6.74 10.57
C LEU A 7 -16.17 7.10 11.75
N GLY A 8 -15.74 8.08 12.55
CA GLY A 8 -16.64 8.83 13.38
C GLY A 8 -17.25 9.82 12.42
N ASP A 9 -18.53 9.64 12.11
CA ASP A 9 -19.39 10.69 11.63
C ASP A 9 -19.18 11.94 12.49
N ARG A 10 -18.19 12.76 12.13
CA ARG A 10 -18.07 14.14 12.60
C ARG A 10 -18.66 14.99 11.51
N PHE A 11 -19.99 14.92 11.41
CA PHE A 11 -20.79 15.97 10.82
C PHE A 11 -20.60 17.23 11.68
N MET A 12 -19.61 18.04 11.32
CA MET A 12 -19.56 19.43 11.73
C MET A 12 -20.69 20.15 10.98
N HIS A 13 -21.84 20.30 11.63
CA HIS A 13 -22.85 21.25 11.18
C HIS A 13 -22.29 22.67 11.38
N GLY A 14 -21.67 23.20 10.34
CA GLY A 14 -21.32 24.62 10.19
C GLY A 14 -21.88 25.11 8.86
N HIS A 15 -22.73 26.14 8.89
CA HIS A 15 -23.32 26.72 7.68
C HIS A 15 -22.25 27.29 6.73
N GLN A 16 -22.47 27.06 5.42
CA GLN A 16 -21.95 27.75 4.23
C GLN A 16 -20.48 27.64 3.81
N ASN A 17 -19.72 26.62 4.21
CA ASN A 17 -18.53 26.21 3.46
C ASN A 17 -18.66 24.73 3.09
N ALA A 18 -18.99 24.44 1.83
CA ALA A 18 -18.98 23.08 1.32
C ALA A 18 -17.53 22.58 1.28
N SER A 19 -17.16 21.70 2.21
CA SER A 19 -15.87 21.03 2.18
C SER A 19 -15.91 19.90 1.15
N ASP A 20 -15.01 19.99 0.20
CA ASP A 20 -14.75 19.01 -0.83
C ASP A 20 -13.83 17.90 -0.29
N LEU A 21 -14.23 16.63 -0.40
CA LEU A 21 -13.46 15.48 0.09
C LEU A 21 -13.01 14.59 -1.08
N LEU A 22 -11.70 14.42 -1.26
CA LEU A 22 -11.11 13.45 -2.19
C LEU A 22 -10.51 12.29 -1.40
N CYS A 23 -11.12 11.10 -1.53
CA CYS A 23 -10.58 9.88 -0.94
C CYS A 23 -9.67 9.15 -1.94
N LEU A 24 -8.44 8.85 -1.52
CA LEU A 24 -7.56 7.95 -2.26
C LEU A 24 -7.70 6.54 -1.72
N ASP A 25 -7.84 5.55 -2.60
CA ASP A 25 -7.80 4.16 -2.19
C ASP A 25 -6.40 3.85 -1.64
N TRP A 26 -6.37 3.31 -0.43
CA TRP A 26 -5.14 2.99 0.29
C TRP A 26 -4.24 2.00 -0.46
N SER A 27 -4.82 1.14 -1.32
CA SER A 27 -4.06 0.25 -2.21
C SER A 27 -3.15 1.01 -3.18
N VAL A 28 -3.59 2.17 -3.67
CA VAL A 28 -2.78 3.05 -4.53
C VAL A 28 -1.63 3.62 -3.73
N VAL A 29 -1.89 4.08 -2.51
CA VAL A 29 -0.87 4.63 -1.62
C VAL A 29 0.19 3.58 -1.27
N ILE A 30 -0.20 2.37 -0.86
CA ILE A 30 0.73 1.25 -0.60
C ILE A 30 1.54 0.90 -1.84
N ARG A 31 0.90 0.80 -3.01
CA ARG A 31 1.58 0.47 -4.27
C ARG A 31 2.66 1.50 -4.57
N THR A 32 2.33 2.79 -4.46
CA THR A 32 3.28 3.88 -4.71
C THR A 32 4.41 3.89 -3.70
N VAL A 33 4.13 3.79 -2.39
CA VAL A 33 5.19 3.70 -1.37
C VAL A 33 6.09 2.48 -1.61
N THR A 34 5.50 1.34 -1.96
CA THR A 34 6.23 0.11 -2.21
C THR A 34 7.17 0.25 -3.41
N ALA A 35 6.69 0.88 -4.48
CA ALA A 35 7.51 1.20 -5.66
C ALA A 35 8.66 2.16 -5.29
N LEU A 36 8.38 3.18 -4.48
CA LEU A 36 9.38 4.18 -4.07
C LEU A 36 10.45 3.64 -3.15
N LEU A 37 10.07 2.77 -2.20
CA LEU A 37 10.99 2.22 -1.22
C LEU A 37 11.63 0.89 -1.68
N GLU A 38 11.28 0.41 -2.87
CA GLU A 38 11.65 -0.91 -3.42
C GLU A 38 11.42 -2.07 -2.42
N LYS A 39 10.47 -1.88 -1.50
CA LYS A 39 10.11 -2.85 -0.46
C LYS A 39 8.61 -2.77 -0.19
N PRO A 40 7.96 -3.91 0.05
CA PRO A 40 6.56 -3.92 0.42
C PRO A 40 6.41 -3.38 1.84
N VAL A 41 5.46 -2.45 1.99
CA VAL A 41 5.17 -1.77 3.26
C VAL A 41 3.88 -2.32 3.84
N LEU A 42 3.94 -2.75 5.11
CA LEU A 42 2.82 -3.30 5.88
C LEU A 42 2.38 -2.43 7.05
N GLU A 43 2.95 -1.24 7.18
CA GLU A 43 2.70 -0.33 8.29
C GLU A 43 1.99 0.93 7.77
N SER A 44 1.18 1.54 8.65
CA SER A 44 0.59 2.86 8.41
C SER A 44 1.67 3.88 8.07
N LEU A 45 1.35 4.78 7.13
CA LEU A 45 2.24 5.89 6.77
C LEU A 45 2.37 6.92 7.90
N ASP A 46 1.42 6.96 8.85
CA ASP A 46 1.36 7.96 9.93
C ASP A 46 1.61 9.37 9.35
N LEU A 47 0.88 9.71 8.29
CA LEU A 47 0.96 11.01 7.63
C LEU A 47 0.62 12.10 8.66
N GLU A 48 1.51 13.07 8.85
CA GLU A 48 1.11 14.29 9.57
C GLU A 48 0.09 15.07 8.72
N PRO A 49 -1.08 15.41 9.27
CA PRO A 49 -2.28 15.69 8.47
C PRO A 49 -2.34 17.09 7.87
N VAL A 50 -1.25 17.86 7.85
CA VAL A 50 -1.28 19.27 7.42
C VAL A 50 -0.23 19.52 6.34
N LEU A 51 -0.71 19.55 5.09
CA LEU A 51 0.04 20.08 3.95
C LEU A 51 -0.12 21.60 3.91
N ASP A 52 0.98 22.32 4.03
CA ASP A 52 0.99 23.76 3.78
C ASP A 52 0.88 24.04 2.28
N LEU A 53 -0.31 24.41 1.83
CA LEU A 53 -0.61 24.77 0.44
C LEU A 53 0.09 26.05 -0.02
N THR A 54 0.73 26.81 0.87
CA THR A 54 1.56 27.97 0.50
C THR A 54 2.99 27.59 0.12
N SER A 55 3.41 26.36 0.46
CA SER A 55 4.71 25.83 0.03
C SER A 55 4.69 25.44 -1.47
N PRO A 56 5.85 25.47 -2.17
CA PRO A 56 5.91 25.04 -3.58
C PRO A 56 5.37 23.63 -3.82
N SER A 57 5.66 22.68 -2.92
CA SER A 57 5.15 21.31 -3.02
C SER A 57 3.65 21.23 -2.71
N GLY A 58 3.18 21.99 -1.72
CA GLY A 58 1.76 22.07 -1.38
C GLY A 58 0.92 22.66 -2.52
N LEU A 59 1.43 23.65 -3.24
CA LEU A 59 0.77 24.21 -4.43
C LEU A 59 0.60 23.16 -5.53
N ILE A 60 1.64 22.37 -5.83
CA ILE A 60 1.57 21.32 -6.86
C ILE A 60 0.54 20.25 -6.47
N ILE A 61 0.58 19.80 -5.21
CA ILE A 61 -0.38 18.81 -4.70
C ILE A 61 -1.80 19.38 -4.75
N GLY A 62 -2.01 20.61 -4.28
CA GLY A 62 -3.30 21.28 -4.30
C GLY A 62 -3.87 21.46 -5.71
N ASN A 63 -3.03 21.83 -6.68
CA ASN A 63 -3.42 21.95 -8.09
C ASN A 63 -3.85 20.60 -8.68
N LEU A 64 -3.14 19.52 -8.34
CA LEU A 64 -3.49 18.18 -8.81
C LEU A 64 -4.78 17.68 -8.18
N VAL A 65 -4.97 17.88 -6.86
CA VAL A 65 -6.26 17.61 -6.17
C VAL A 65 -7.38 18.38 -6.87
N GLY A 66 -7.23 19.68 -7.06
CA GLY A 66 -8.22 20.53 -7.71
C GLY A 66 -8.57 20.03 -9.11
N THR A 67 -7.58 19.60 -9.88
CA THR A 67 -7.75 19.02 -11.23
C THR A 67 -8.59 17.74 -11.19
N ILE A 68 -8.28 16.82 -10.26
CA ILE A 68 -9.03 15.57 -10.09
C ILE A 68 -10.47 15.88 -9.69
N MET A 69 -10.66 16.72 -8.68
CA MET A 69 -12.00 17.07 -8.18
C MET A 69 -12.84 17.77 -9.23
N GLN A 70 -12.28 18.73 -9.95
CA GLN A 70 -12.97 19.43 -11.03
C GLN A 70 -13.30 18.49 -12.20
N GLY A 71 -12.40 17.55 -12.53
CA GLY A 71 -12.63 16.57 -13.58
C GLY A 71 -13.67 15.48 -13.23
N MET A 72 -13.98 15.29 -11.93
CA MET A 72 -15.02 14.38 -11.45
C MET A 72 -16.37 15.07 -11.24
N ARG A 73 -16.39 16.38 -10.93
CA ARG A 73 -17.62 17.15 -10.69
C ARG A 73 -18.56 17.11 -11.89
N ASN A 74 -19.87 17.14 -11.61
CA ASN A 74 -20.94 17.22 -12.61
C ASN A 74 -20.86 16.13 -13.70
N ASN A 75 -20.55 14.89 -13.30
CA ASN A 75 -20.35 13.77 -14.23
C ASN A 75 -19.22 14.02 -15.25
N GLY A 76 -18.13 14.63 -14.78
CA GLY A 76 -17.02 15.09 -15.61
C GLY A 76 -16.22 13.96 -16.28
N PRO A 77 -15.32 14.32 -17.21
CA PRO A 77 -14.64 13.37 -18.09
C PRO A 77 -13.76 12.35 -17.36
N LEU A 78 -13.29 12.63 -16.14
CA LEU A 78 -12.50 11.66 -15.38
C LEU A 78 -13.32 10.46 -14.92
N LEU A 79 -14.63 10.62 -14.70
CA LEU A 79 -15.51 9.50 -14.35
C LEU A 79 -15.72 8.55 -15.53
N SER A 80 -15.53 9.05 -16.76
CA SER A 80 -15.58 8.23 -17.99
C SER A 80 -14.22 7.66 -18.39
N SER A 81 -13.15 7.95 -17.66
CA SER A 81 -11.78 7.50 -17.97
C SER A 81 -11.11 6.86 -16.74
N PRO A 82 -11.34 5.56 -16.49
CA PRO A 82 -10.75 4.84 -15.36
C PRO A 82 -9.22 4.88 -15.35
N LEU A 83 -8.59 4.80 -16.52
CA LEU A 83 -7.12 4.89 -16.65
C LEU A 83 -6.61 6.29 -16.27
N GLY A 84 -7.27 7.35 -16.74
CA GLY A 84 -6.88 8.72 -16.40
C GLY A 84 -6.98 8.98 -14.90
N LEU A 85 -8.06 8.53 -14.27
CA LEU A 85 -8.21 8.62 -12.82
C LEU A 85 -7.12 7.84 -12.08
N SER A 86 -6.80 6.60 -12.48
CA SER A 86 -5.72 5.81 -11.86
C SER A 86 -4.36 6.50 -11.95
N MET A 87 -4.01 7.05 -13.12
CA MET A 87 -2.73 7.75 -13.31
C MET A 87 -2.62 8.99 -12.42
N LEU A 88 -3.71 9.76 -12.32
CA LEU A 88 -3.76 10.94 -11.46
C LEU A 88 -3.72 10.57 -9.97
N SER A 89 -4.41 9.50 -9.57
CA SER A 89 -4.36 8.94 -8.21
C SER A 89 -2.96 8.46 -7.83
N GLU A 90 -2.23 7.86 -8.77
CA GLU A 90 -0.83 7.46 -8.56
C GLU A 90 0.10 8.66 -8.43
N ALA A 91 -0.06 9.66 -9.29
CA ALA A 91 0.74 10.88 -9.27
C ALA A 91 0.55 11.66 -7.97
N ILE A 92 -0.69 11.81 -7.49
CA ILE A 92 -0.93 12.50 -6.22
C ILE A 92 -0.40 11.69 -5.03
N ALA A 93 -0.54 10.36 -5.03
CA ALA A 93 0.05 9.52 -4.00
C ALA A 93 1.57 9.69 -3.96
N ASP A 94 2.25 9.69 -5.12
CA ASP A 94 3.70 9.88 -5.23
C ASP A 94 4.13 11.22 -4.64
N LEU A 95 3.45 12.31 -5.01
CA LEU A 95 3.74 13.65 -4.49
C LEU A 95 3.51 13.75 -2.98
N ILE A 96 2.42 13.19 -2.46
CA ILE A 96 2.16 13.15 -1.03
C ILE A 96 3.30 12.43 -0.32
N ILE A 97 3.68 11.24 -0.77
CA ILE A 97 4.75 10.45 -0.15
C ILE A 97 6.09 11.20 -0.23
N ARG A 98 6.43 11.87 -1.33
CA ARG A 98 7.74 12.54 -1.43
C ARG A 98 7.85 13.80 -0.61
N PHE A 99 6.75 14.54 -0.44
CA PHE A 99 6.80 15.91 0.07
C PHE A 99 6.09 16.09 1.42
N THR A 100 5.43 15.06 1.94
CA THR A 100 4.89 15.08 3.31
C THR A 100 5.84 14.41 4.28
N GLN A 101 5.85 14.90 5.52
CA GLN A 101 6.52 14.22 6.62
C GLN A 101 5.67 13.02 7.04
N HIS A 102 6.26 11.84 6.98
CA HIS A 102 5.64 10.58 7.33
C HIS A 102 6.69 9.62 7.88
N ARG A 103 6.25 8.50 8.45
CA ARG A 103 7.13 7.56 9.17
C ARG A 103 8.30 6.99 8.33
N PHE A 104 8.21 7.09 7.00
CA PHE A 104 9.25 6.62 6.07
C PHE A 104 10.05 7.74 5.41
N THR A 105 9.82 9.02 5.74
CA THR A 105 10.62 10.14 5.24
C THR A 105 12.14 9.93 5.45
N PRO A 106 12.61 9.41 6.61
CA PRO A 106 14.04 9.09 6.78
C PRO A 106 14.57 8.02 5.81
N CYS A 107 13.71 7.11 5.32
CA CYS A 107 14.07 6.11 4.32
C CYS A 107 14.13 6.69 2.90
N LEU A 108 13.36 7.74 2.60
CA LEU A 108 13.39 8.45 1.33
C LEU A 108 14.59 9.41 1.23
N GLU A 109 14.98 10.01 2.35
CA GLU A 109 16.14 10.91 2.46
C GLU A 109 17.48 10.17 2.56
N GLN A 110 17.47 8.90 3.01
CA GLN A 110 18.63 8.03 2.89
C GLN A 110 18.91 7.82 1.40
N LYS A 111 19.92 8.54 0.88
CA LYS A 111 20.46 8.42 -0.48
C LYS A 111 20.27 7.01 -1.02
N ILE A 112 19.27 6.83 -1.89
CA ILE A 112 19.13 5.67 -2.76
C ILE A 112 20.33 5.74 -3.72
N SER A 113 21.49 5.27 -3.29
CA SER A 113 22.72 5.28 -4.09
C SER A 113 23.63 4.09 -3.80
N ALA A 114 23.06 3.00 -3.31
CA ALA A 114 23.70 1.71 -3.46
C ALA A 114 22.68 0.80 -4.14
N ILE A 115 22.94 0.51 -5.42
CA ILE A 115 22.30 -0.59 -6.14
C ILE A 115 22.23 -1.76 -5.16
N ALA A 116 21.01 -2.22 -4.86
CA ALA A 116 20.83 -3.30 -3.90
C ALA A 116 21.77 -4.46 -4.28
N PRO A 117 22.53 -5.04 -3.34
CA PRO A 117 23.45 -6.11 -3.65
C PRO A 117 22.75 -7.20 -4.45
N TRP A 118 23.45 -7.77 -5.43
CA TRP A 118 22.87 -8.74 -6.35
C TRP A 118 22.10 -9.87 -5.64
N HIS A 119 22.54 -10.28 -4.45
CA HIS A 119 21.90 -11.32 -3.65
C HIS A 119 20.55 -10.88 -3.06
N VAL A 120 20.37 -9.60 -2.70
CA VAL A 120 19.07 -9.09 -2.25
C VAL A 120 18.10 -9.06 -3.42
N ARG A 121 18.54 -8.56 -4.58
CA ARG A 121 17.71 -8.54 -5.80
C ARG A 121 17.30 -9.95 -6.22
N ARG A 122 18.25 -10.89 -6.33
CA ARG A 122 17.94 -12.28 -6.69
C ARG A 122 17.04 -12.99 -5.69
N ALA A 123 17.17 -12.70 -4.40
CA ALA A 123 16.26 -13.23 -3.39
C ALA A 123 14.84 -12.69 -3.57
N ILE A 124 14.69 -11.41 -3.88
CA ILE A 124 13.38 -10.80 -4.20
C ILE A 124 12.80 -11.46 -5.45
N ASP A 125 13.58 -11.59 -6.53
CA ASP A 125 13.14 -12.25 -7.77
C ASP A 125 12.68 -13.68 -7.50
N TYR A 126 13.45 -14.44 -6.71
CA TYR A 126 13.10 -15.80 -6.28
C TYR A 126 11.79 -15.82 -5.49
N MET A 127 11.62 -14.90 -4.52
CA MET A 127 10.41 -14.82 -3.71
C MET A 127 9.17 -14.50 -4.56
N HIS A 128 9.27 -13.60 -5.53
CA HIS A 128 8.15 -13.27 -6.43
C HIS A 128 7.81 -14.43 -7.36
N ALA A 129 8.83 -15.06 -7.96
CA ALA A 129 8.63 -16.19 -8.86
C ALA A 129 7.97 -17.41 -8.19
N ASN A 130 8.21 -17.58 -6.88
CA ASN A 130 7.75 -18.74 -6.12
C ASN A 130 6.70 -18.38 -5.06
N ILE A 131 6.11 -17.18 -5.08
CA ILE A 131 5.33 -16.61 -3.97
C ILE A 131 4.24 -17.54 -3.39
N GLY A 132 3.62 -18.35 -4.24
CA GLY A 132 2.58 -19.33 -3.88
C GLY A 132 3.09 -20.68 -3.37
N GLU A 133 4.39 -20.95 -3.49
CA GLU A 133 4.99 -22.23 -3.10
C GLU A 133 5.44 -22.23 -1.62
N PRO A 134 5.40 -23.39 -0.94
CA PRO A 134 5.97 -23.52 0.39
C PRO A 134 7.50 -23.54 0.31
N PHE A 135 8.14 -22.43 0.67
CA PHE A 135 9.60 -22.35 0.84
C PHE A 135 9.99 -21.63 2.13
N THR A 136 11.17 -21.96 2.64
CA THR A 136 11.77 -21.31 3.82
C THR A 136 12.75 -20.22 3.38
N ILE A 137 13.06 -19.28 4.27
CA ILE A 137 14.09 -18.27 3.99
C ILE A 137 15.48 -18.91 3.81
N ALA A 138 15.74 -20.06 4.44
CA ALA A 138 16.96 -20.82 4.20
C ALA A 138 17.04 -21.30 2.74
N MET A 139 15.95 -21.83 2.19
CA MET A 139 15.89 -22.22 0.78
C MET A 139 16.14 -21.04 -0.17
N VAL A 140 15.65 -19.84 0.17
CA VAL A 140 15.96 -18.63 -0.61
C VAL A 140 17.46 -18.30 -0.55
N ALA A 141 18.07 -18.39 0.63
CA ALA A 141 19.50 -18.14 0.80
C ALA A 141 20.34 -19.14 -0.02
N ASP A 142 19.97 -20.42 0.03
CA ASP A 142 20.61 -21.49 -0.73
C ASP A 142 20.44 -21.28 -2.25
N ALA A 143 19.22 -20.96 -2.71
CA ALA A 143 18.93 -20.70 -4.12
C ALA A 143 19.70 -19.51 -4.70
N VAL A 144 20.03 -18.52 -3.86
CA VAL A 144 20.79 -17.33 -4.26
C VAL A 144 22.30 -17.51 -4.02
N GLY A 145 22.73 -18.57 -3.32
CA GLY A 145 24.14 -18.88 -3.08
C GLY A 145 24.79 -18.02 -1.99
N VAL A 146 24.03 -17.62 -0.96
CA VAL A 146 24.54 -16.84 0.18
C VAL A 146 24.14 -17.46 1.51
N SER A 147 24.87 -17.15 2.59
CA SER A 147 24.45 -17.58 3.92
C SER A 147 23.16 -16.88 4.35
N LEU A 148 22.35 -17.56 5.17
CA LEU A 148 21.13 -16.97 5.75
C LEU A 148 21.42 -15.65 6.48
N ARG A 149 22.56 -15.55 7.18
CA ARG A 149 22.98 -14.34 7.89
C ARG A 149 23.30 -13.20 6.92
N ALA A 150 24.00 -13.48 5.83
CA ALA A 150 24.28 -12.49 4.79
C ALA A 150 22.99 -11.98 4.16
N LEU A 151 22.05 -12.89 3.86
CA LEU A 151 20.74 -12.53 3.32
C LEU A 151 19.95 -11.64 4.29
N GLN A 152 19.86 -12.01 5.57
CA GLN A 152 19.17 -11.24 6.59
C GLN A 152 19.76 -9.84 6.75
N ASN A 153 21.09 -9.73 6.79
CA ASN A 153 21.78 -8.44 6.86
C ASN A 153 21.51 -7.60 5.62
N GLY A 154 21.58 -8.20 4.42
CA GLY A 154 21.27 -7.51 3.17
C GLY A 154 19.85 -6.93 3.16
N PHE A 155 18.84 -7.71 3.56
CA PHE A 155 17.47 -7.21 3.68
C PHE A 155 17.35 -6.11 4.74
N LYS A 156 18.00 -6.24 5.89
CA LYS A 156 17.95 -5.20 6.93
C LYS A 156 18.56 -3.88 6.45
N THR A 157 19.71 -3.95 5.78
CA THR A 157 20.44 -2.76 5.30
C THR A 157 19.77 -2.11 4.10
N PHE A 158 19.35 -2.89 3.10
CA PHE A 158 18.89 -2.35 1.80
C PHE A 158 17.37 -2.31 1.64
N ARG A 159 16.63 -3.00 2.51
CA ARG A 159 15.16 -3.04 2.51
C ARG A 159 14.57 -2.72 3.88
N GLY A 160 15.37 -2.39 4.90
CA GLY A 160 14.87 -2.03 6.23
C GLY A 160 13.94 -3.06 6.89
N THR A 161 14.00 -4.34 6.46
CA THR A 161 13.14 -5.43 6.95
C THR A 161 13.89 -6.75 6.96
N SER A 162 13.30 -7.82 7.48
CA SER A 162 13.85 -9.18 7.32
C SER A 162 13.35 -9.83 6.03
N PRO A 163 14.04 -10.84 5.48
CA PRO A 163 13.56 -11.56 4.30
C PRO A 163 12.16 -12.19 4.53
N GLY A 164 11.91 -12.70 5.74
CA GLY A 164 10.59 -13.23 6.12
C GLY A 164 9.52 -12.15 6.28
N GLY A 165 9.91 -10.94 6.72
CA GLY A 165 9.04 -9.77 6.73
C GLY A 165 8.64 -9.36 5.32
N TYR A 166 9.61 -9.30 4.40
CA TYR A 166 9.38 -9.01 2.99
C TYR A 166 8.44 -10.04 2.35
N LEU A 167 8.71 -11.34 2.53
CA LEU A 167 7.87 -12.42 2.00
C LEU A 167 6.43 -12.35 2.54
N ARG A 168 6.28 -12.09 3.85
CA ARG A 168 4.96 -11.90 4.46
C ARG A 168 4.23 -10.74 3.79
N ALA A 169 4.94 -9.67 3.46
CA ALA A 169 4.36 -8.48 2.90
C ALA A 169 3.85 -8.66 1.48
N ILE A 170 4.65 -9.25 0.58
CA ILE A 170 4.19 -9.59 -0.78
C ILE A 170 3.00 -10.58 -0.76
N ARG A 171 2.99 -11.53 0.17
CA ARG A 171 1.87 -12.48 0.33
C ARG A 171 0.61 -11.82 0.86
N LEU A 172 0.74 -10.83 1.74
CA LEU A 172 -0.38 -10.07 2.27
C LEU A 172 -1.00 -9.17 1.18
N GLN A 173 -0.16 -8.56 0.34
CA GLN A 173 -0.63 -7.81 -0.84
C GLN A 173 -1.39 -8.72 -1.80
N ALA A 174 -0.83 -9.88 -2.15
CA ALA A 174 -1.50 -10.82 -3.05
C ALA A 174 -2.82 -11.37 -2.47
N ALA A 175 -2.91 -11.49 -1.14
CA ALA A 175 -4.17 -11.81 -0.46
C ALA A 175 -5.19 -10.65 -0.56
N HIS A 176 -4.75 -9.41 -0.39
CA HIS A 176 -5.59 -8.23 -0.56
C HIS A 176 -6.14 -8.13 -1.98
N ASP A 177 -5.30 -8.31 -2.99
CA ASP A 177 -5.70 -8.25 -4.40
C ASP A 177 -6.80 -9.29 -4.71
N GLN A 178 -6.70 -10.50 -4.14
CA GLN A 178 -7.74 -11.54 -4.28
C GLN A 178 -9.03 -11.25 -3.50
N LEU A 179 -8.95 -10.53 -2.39
CA LEU A 179 -10.11 -10.12 -1.60
C LEU A 179 -10.83 -8.93 -2.24
N ALA A 180 -10.07 -8.04 -2.87
CA ALA A 180 -10.56 -6.88 -3.59
C ALA A 180 -11.12 -7.23 -4.97
N ASP A 181 -10.76 -8.37 -5.55
CA ASP A 181 -11.36 -8.88 -6.78
C ASP A 181 -12.81 -9.38 -6.54
N PRO A 182 -13.82 -8.69 -7.09
CA PRO A 182 -15.22 -9.05 -6.88
C PRO A 182 -15.65 -10.32 -7.65
N LEU A 183 -14.87 -10.75 -8.65
CA LEU A 183 -15.10 -12.01 -9.37
C LEU A 183 -14.56 -13.22 -8.60
N ASN A 184 -13.64 -12.99 -7.66
CA ASN A 184 -13.04 -14.07 -6.88
C ASN A 184 -13.99 -14.54 -5.76
N GLN A 185 -14.53 -15.76 -5.90
CA GLN A 185 -15.47 -16.36 -4.96
C GLN A 185 -14.82 -17.09 -3.77
N LYS A 186 -13.48 -17.09 -3.67
CA LYS A 186 -12.79 -17.76 -2.55
C LYS A 186 -13.10 -17.05 -1.24
N SER A 187 -13.41 -17.84 -0.21
CA SER A 187 -13.58 -17.35 1.15
C SER A 187 -12.29 -16.72 1.67
N VAL A 188 -12.41 -15.81 2.64
CA VAL A 188 -11.26 -15.23 3.34
C VAL A 188 -10.34 -16.34 3.88
N ARG A 189 -10.91 -17.44 4.39
CA ARG A 189 -10.16 -18.57 4.95
C ARG A 189 -9.34 -19.30 3.87
N GLU A 190 -9.89 -19.50 2.69
CA GLU A 190 -9.18 -20.13 1.57
C GLU A 190 -8.03 -19.23 1.08
N ILE A 191 -8.27 -17.92 0.96
CA ILE A 191 -7.23 -16.96 0.56
C ILE A 191 -6.09 -16.93 1.57
N CYS A 192 -6.39 -16.93 2.88
CA CYS A 192 -5.37 -17.05 3.93
C CYS A 192 -4.51 -18.30 3.74
N ALA A 193 -5.15 -19.45 3.49
CA ALA A 193 -4.45 -20.73 3.35
C ALA A 193 -3.54 -20.75 2.12
N ILE A 194 -4.01 -20.25 0.98
CA ILE A 194 -3.23 -20.14 -0.28
C ILE A 194 -1.95 -19.34 -0.04
N TRP A 195 -2.03 -18.24 0.70
CA TRP A 195 -0.89 -17.36 0.96
C TRP A 195 -0.08 -17.75 2.22
N GLY A 196 -0.31 -18.95 2.76
CA GLY A 196 0.50 -19.51 3.86
C GLY A 196 0.23 -18.88 5.24
N PHE A 197 -0.94 -18.27 5.43
CA PHE A 197 -1.38 -17.73 6.72
C PHE A 197 -2.25 -18.72 7.49
N PHE A 198 -1.61 -19.62 8.24
CA PHE A 198 -2.29 -20.70 8.98
C PHE A 198 -3.02 -20.25 10.26
N HIS A 199 -2.81 -19.00 10.71
CA HIS A 199 -3.44 -18.44 11.90
C HIS A 199 -4.35 -17.26 11.53
N PRO A 200 -5.68 -17.47 11.39
CA PRO A 200 -6.61 -16.44 10.94
C PRO A 200 -6.58 -15.16 11.79
N GLY A 201 -6.45 -15.27 13.12
CA GLY A 201 -6.36 -14.09 13.98
C GLY A 201 -5.11 -13.24 13.73
N ARG A 202 -3.94 -13.88 13.56
CA ARG A 202 -2.69 -13.18 13.25
C ARG A 202 -2.71 -12.57 11.85
N PHE A 203 -3.33 -13.27 10.90
CA PHE A 203 -3.58 -12.72 9.57
C PHE A 203 -4.45 -11.47 9.64
N SER A 204 -5.61 -11.52 10.31
CA SER A 204 -6.50 -10.35 10.41
C SER A 204 -5.82 -9.15 11.07
N ILE A 205 -4.98 -9.37 12.10
CA ILE A 205 -4.21 -8.29 12.73
C ILE A 205 -3.18 -7.71 11.74
N ALA A 206 -2.38 -8.56 11.09
CA ALA A 206 -1.38 -8.12 10.13
C ALA A 206 -2.03 -7.40 8.92
N TYR A 207 -3.15 -7.93 8.44
CA TYR A 207 -3.95 -7.37 7.36
C TYR A 207 -4.50 -6.00 7.74
N ARG A 208 -5.15 -5.88 8.90
CA ARG A 208 -5.69 -4.60 9.38
C ARG A 208 -4.60 -3.57 9.62
N SER A 209 -3.45 -3.98 10.15
CA SER A 209 -2.28 -3.11 10.31
C SER A 209 -1.77 -2.59 8.97
N ALA A 210 -1.84 -3.40 7.92
CA ALA A 210 -1.37 -3.05 6.59
C ALA A 210 -2.39 -2.19 5.83
N PHE A 211 -3.67 -2.57 5.82
CA PHE A 211 -4.68 -1.99 4.93
C PHE A 211 -5.70 -1.09 5.61
N GLY A 212 -5.65 -0.94 6.93
CA GLY A 212 -6.59 -0.10 7.69
C GLY A 212 -8.00 -0.70 7.84
N GLU A 213 -8.28 -1.85 7.23
CA GLU A 213 -9.59 -2.54 7.30
C GLU A 213 -9.40 -4.05 7.53
N CYS A 214 -10.44 -4.76 7.97
CA CYS A 214 -10.36 -6.22 8.11
C CYS A 214 -10.55 -6.91 6.75
N PRO A 215 -10.03 -8.13 6.55
CA PRO A 215 -10.19 -8.88 5.29
C PRO A 215 -11.65 -9.03 4.81
N LYS A 216 -12.57 -9.16 5.77
CA LYS A 216 -14.02 -9.26 5.51
C LYS A 216 -14.60 -7.94 4.97
N ASP A 217 -14.10 -6.82 5.46
CA ASP A 217 -14.56 -5.48 5.06
C ASP A 217 -14.15 -5.23 3.60
N THR A 218 -12.89 -5.53 3.23
CA THR A 218 -12.41 -5.48 1.84
C THR A 218 -13.31 -6.31 0.92
N ARG A 219 -13.61 -7.57 1.30
CA ARG A 219 -14.48 -8.45 0.51
C ARG A 219 -15.89 -7.89 0.33
N THR A 220 -16.45 -7.34 1.40
CA THR A 220 -17.81 -6.78 1.40
C THR A 220 -17.87 -5.54 0.49
N ARG A 221 -16.86 -4.68 0.58
CA ARG A 221 -16.71 -3.49 -0.28
C ARG A 221 -16.61 -3.86 -1.76
N ALA A 222 -15.78 -4.84 -2.10
CA ALA A 222 -15.63 -5.33 -3.47
C ALA A 222 -16.97 -5.86 -4.04
N ALA A 223 -17.71 -6.66 -3.26
CA ALA A 223 -19.02 -7.18 -3.66
C ALA A 223 -20.09 -6.08 -3.82
N GLY A 224 -20.03 -5.05 -2.98
CA GLY A 224 -20.91 -3.88 -3.09
C GLY A 224 -20.69 -3.07 -4.38
N ALA A 225 -19.44 -2.95 -4.83
CA ALA A 225 -19.12 -2.27 -6.09
C ALA A 225 -19.65 -2.99 -7.33
N LEU A 226 -19.74 -4.33 -7.30
CA LEU A 226 -20.28 -5.11 -8.41
C LEU A 226 -21.82 -5.02 -8.52
N SER A 227 -22.50 -4.78 -7.40
CA SER A 227 -23.98 -4.65 -7.35
C SER A 227 -24.49 -3.24 -7.72
N ALA A 228 -23.59 -2.26 -7.83
CA ALA A 228 -23.92 -0.86 -8.16
C ALA A 228 -23.82 -0.56 -9.67
N HIS A 229 -23.48 -1.56 -10.48
CA HIS A 229 -23.44 -1.53 -11.94
C HIS A 229 -24.56 -2.37 -12.54
#